data_AF-K1TPT6-F1
#
_entry.id   AF-K1TPT6-F1
#
_cell.length_a   1.000
_cell.length_b   1.000
_cell.length_c   1.000
_cell.angle_alpha   90.00
_cell.angle_beta   90.00
_cell.angle_gamma   90.00
#
_symmetry.space_group_name_H-M   'P 1'
#
loop_
_entity.id
_entity.type
_entity.pdbx_description
1 polymer ?
#
loop_
_entity_poly.entity_id
_entity_poly.type
_entity_poly.pdbx_seq_one_letter_code
_entity_poly.pdbx_strand_id
1 'polypeptide(L)'
;YVPDAIVVEGPKAGGHLGYKPEQITDEHFSLERLLPEIVSEVRRFGTAHDTHIPVIAAGGIYTGEDIYRIMELGADGVQMGTRFVTTEECDASTEFKRSYIEASQQDIEIIQSPVGMPGRAIHNSFLERVKQGLKQPKSCPFNCIKTCDVTHSPYCIIMALYNAFKGN
;
A
#
# COMPACT_ATOMS: atom_id res chain seq x y z
N TYR A 1 -14.57 21.25 -7.56
CA TYR A 1 -14.78 19.81 -7.84
C TYR A 1 -14.84 19.12 -6.50
N VAL A 2 -15.93 18.40 -6.23
CA VAL A 2 -16.11 17.64 -4.99
C VAL A 2 -15.84 16.18 -5.32
N PRO A 3 -14.99 15.46 -4.56
CA PRO A 3 -14.74 14.05 -4.83
C PRO A 3 -15.97 13.20 -4.51
N ASP A 4 -16.17 12.13 -5.28
CA ASP A 4 -17.26 11.18 -5.05
C ASP A 4 -17.01 10.27 -3.84
N ALA A 5 -15.74 10.10 -3.43
CA ALA A 5 -15.31 9.40 -2.22
C ALA A 5 -13.86 9.78 -1.90
N ILE A 6 -13.44 9.51 -0.66
CA ILE A 6 -12.05 9.67 -0.21
C ILE A 6 -11.56 8.35 0.37
N VAL A 7 -10.37 7.92 -0.05
CA VAL A 7 -9.68 6.78 0.57
C VAL A 7 -8.62 7.31 1.54
N VAL A 8 -8.72 6.90 2.80
CA VAL A 8 -7.76 7.23 3.86
C VAL A 8 -6.86 6.02 4.11
N GLU A 9 -5.64 6.09 3.58
CA GLU A 9 -4.63 5.06 3.79
C GLU A 9 -3.89 5.28 5.11
N GLY A 10 -3.85 4.26 5.96
CA GLY A 10 -3.02 4.19 7.17
C GLY A 10 -1.65 3.54 6.93
N PRO A 11 -0.68 3.74 7.85
CA PRO A 11 0.70 3.30 7.67
C PRO A 11 0.88 1.76 7.67
N LYS A 12 -0.13 1.01 8.12
CA LYS A 12 -0.17 -0.46 8.08
C LYS A 12 -0.54 -1.03 6.71
N ALA A 13 -0.78 -0.19 5.69
CA ALA A 13 -1.02 -0.65 4.32
C ALA A 13 0.16 -1.48 3.77
N GLY A 14 -0.15 -2.35 2.80
CA GLY A 14 0.84 -3.06 1.99
C GLY A 14 1.15 -2.29 0.71
N GLY A 15 2.28 -2.56 0.07
CA GLY A 15 2.66 -1.87 -1.17
C GLY A 15 3.22 -0.46 -0.89
N HIS A 16 3.01 0.48 -1.81
CA HIS A 16 3.53 1.85 -1.68
C HIS A 16 2.78 2.60 -0.58
N LEU A 17 3.50 3.41 0.20
CA LEU A 17 2.97 4.13 1.35
C LEU A 17 3.03 5.64 1.12
N GLY A 18 1.92 6.33 1.36
CA GLY A 18 1.82 7.79 1.34
C GLY A 18 2.48 8.52 2.52
N TYR A 19 3.49 7.92 3.14
CA TYR A 19 4.09 8.36 4.41
C TYR A 19 5.59 8.56 4.29
N LYS A 20 6.15 9.45 5.12
CA LYS A 20 7.61 9.49 5.35
C LYS A 20 8.04 8.28 6.20
N PRO A 21 9.29 7.80 6.08
CA PRO A 21 9.77 6.65 6.84
C PRO A 21 9.51 6.75 8.35
N GLU A 22 9.70 7.94 8.93
CA GLU A 22 9.55 8.17 10.37
C GLU A 22 8.09 8.09 10.82
N GLN A 23 7.14 8.38 9.93
CA GLN A 23 5.71 8.38 10.22
C GLN A 23 5.11 6.96 10.22
N ILE A 24 5.74 6.00 9.54
CA ILE A 24 5.19 4.65 9.36
C ILE A 24 5.05 3.88 10.68
N THR A 25 5.94 4.17 11.64
CA THR A 25 5.97 3.49 12.95
C THR A 25 5.45 4.37 14.09
N ASP A 26 5.06 5.61 13.79
CA ASP A 26 4.56 6.55 14.77
C ASP A 26 3.04 6.40 14.93
N GLU A 27 2.60 6.04 16.13
CA GLU A 27 1.18 5.86 16.48
C GLU A 27 0.34 7.13 16.27
N HIS A 28 0.94 8.33 16.26
CA HIS A 28 0.23 9.56 15.93
C HIS A 28 -0.28 9.58 14.48
N PHE A 29 0.35 8.80 13.60
CA PHE A 29 -0.05 8.62 12.20
C PHE A 29 -0.85 7.33 11.98
N SER A 30 -1.23 6.61 13.04
CA SER A 30 -2.09 5.43 12.92
C SER A 30 -3.44 5.80 12.27
N LEU A 31 -4.01 4.85 11.54
CA LEU A 31 -5.30 5.02 10.87
C LEU A 31 -6.38 5.36 11.89
N GLU A 32 -6.38 4.63 13.01
CA GLU A 32 -7.34 4.75 14.10
C GLU A 32 -7.30 6.14 14.76
N ARG A 33 -6.12 6.79 14.78
CA ARG A 33 -5.96 8.14 15.33
C ARG A 33 -6.42 9.22 14.35
N LEU A 34 -6.07 9.08 13.07
CA LEU A 34 -6.31 10.10 12.04
C LEU A 34 -7.74 10.07 11.49
N LEU A 35 -8.34 8.88 11.40
CA LEU A 35 -9.62 8.67 10.72
C LEU A 35 -10.76 9.54 11.28
N PRO A 36 -11.00 9.65 12.61
CA PRO A 36 -12.09 10.48 13.13
C PRO A 36 -11.94 11.96 12.77
N GLU A 37 -10.71 12.49 12.78
CA GLU A 37 -10.43 13.89 12.43
C GLU A 37 -10.70 14.16 10.95
N ILE A 38 -10.25 13.23 10.08
CA ILE A 38 -10.50 13.31 8.64
C ILE A 38 -11.99 13.21 8.34
N VAL A 39 -12.70 12.26 8.95
CA VAL A 39 -14.16 12.10 8.79
C VAL A 39 -14.89 13.39 9.19
N SER A 40 -14.51 14.01 10.31
CA SER A 40 -15.11 15.27 10.75
C SER A 40 -14.93 16.38 9.71
N GLU A 41 -13.72 16.54 9.16
CA GLU A 41 -13.44 17.59 8.18
C GLU A 41 -14.13 17.31 6.84
N VAL A 42 -14.14 16.05 6.37
CA VAL A 42 -14.83 15.64 5.15
C VAL A 42 -16.34 15.89 5.25
N ARG A 43 -16.96 15.58 6.39
CA ARG A 43 -18.38 15.86 6.64
C ARG A 43 -18.70 17.36 6.63
N ARG A 44 -17.84 18.17 7.24
CA ARG A 44 -17.97 19.63 7.22
C ARG A 44 -17.88 20.18 5.79
N PHE A 45 -16.92 19.70 5.01
CA PHE A 45 -16.78 20.07 3.61
C PHE A 45 -18.00 19.63 2.78
N GLY A 46 -18.45 18.38 2.94
CA GLY A 46 -19.65 17.87 2.28
C GLY A 46 -20.89 18.71 2.57
N THR A 47 -21.09 19.08 3.84
CA THR A 47 -22.22 19.94 4.26
C THR A 47 -22.16 21.32 3.60
N ALA A 48 -20.97 21.92 3.50
CA ALA A 48 -20.79 23.20 2.81
C ALA A 48 -21.10 23.13 1.29
N HIS A 49 -21.14 21.93 0.73
CA HIS A 49 -21.42 21.65 -0.67
C HIS A 49 -22.73 20.87 -0.90
N ASP A 50 -23.59 20.76 0.12
CA ASP A 50 -24.86 20.03 0.10
C ASP A 50 -24.73 18.60 -0.46
N THR A 51 -23.68 17.89 -0.04
CA THR A 51 -23.38 16.54 -0.50
C THR A 51 -22.73 15.70 0.57
N HIS A 52 -22.86 14.37 0.44
CA HIS A 52 -22.17 13.41 1.28
C HIS A 52 -20.98 12.83 0.50
N ILE A 53 -19.82 12.82 1.15
CA ILE A 53 -18.57 12.27 0.59
C ILE A 53 -18.20 11.06 1.46
N PRO A 54 -18.37 9.83 0.96
CA PRO A 54 -17.99 8.62 1.68
C PRO A 54 -16.50 8.59 1.99
N VAL A 55 -16.16 8.17 3.22
CA VAL A 55 -14.78 7.96 3.67
C VAL A 55 -14.50 6.46 3.75
N ILE A 56 -13.55 5.99 2.95
CA ILE A 56 -13.14 4.59 2.87
C ILE A 56 -11.78 4.46 3.55
N ALA A 57 -11.70 3.69 4.62
CA ALA A 57 -10.46 3.50 5.38
C ALA A 57 -9.63 2.31 4.82
N ALA A 58 -8.32 2.44 4.75
CA ALA A 58 -7.44 1.42 4.17
C ALA A 58 -6.17 1.20 4.99
N GLY A 59 -5.70 -0.04 5.06
CA GLY A 59 -4.42 -0.40 5.67
C GLY A 59 -4.55 -1.06 7.04
N GLY A 60 -4.00 -2.27 7.17
CA GLY A 60 -4.04 -3.06 8.41
C GLY A 60 -5.39 -3.72 8.74
N ILE A 61 -6.40 -3.60 7.88
CA ILE A 61 -7.75 -4.16 8.08
C ILE A 61 -7.80 -5.56 7.47
N TYR A 62 -8.19 -6.58 8.24
CA TYR A 62 -8.13 -7.97 7.80
C TYR A 62 -9.36 -8.82 8.16
N THR A 63 -9.89 -8.64 9.37
CA THR A 63 -11.01 -9.41 9.93
C THR A 63 -12.30 -8.61 9.93
N GLY A 64 -13.45 -9.29 10.11
CA GLY A 64 -14.73 -8.59 10.29
C GLY A 64 -14.77 -7.68 11.52
N GLU A 65 -14.01 -8.01 12.57
CA GLU A 65 -13.86 -7.17 13.76
C GLU A 65 -13.09 -5.88 13.45
N ASP A 66 -12.03 -5.95 12.64
CA ASP A 66 -11.30 -4.76 12.18
C ASP A 66 -12.23 -3.85 11.37
N ILE A 67 -13.03 -4.44 10.47
CA ILE A 67 -14.02 -3.70 9.67
C ILE A 67 -15.01 -2.99 10.58
N TYR A 68 -15.62 -3.71 11.52
CA TYR A 68 -16.56 -3.15 12.48
C TYR A 68 -15.93 -1.99 13.26
N ARG A 69 -14.75 -2.20 13.84
CA ARG A 69 -14.03 -1.19 14.63
C ARG A 69 -13.72 0.07 13.82
N ILE A 70 -13.31 -0.08 12.56
CA ILE A 70 -13.01 1.05 11.68
C ILE A 70 -14.28 1.80 11.27
N MET A 71 -15.39 1.09 11.02
CA MET A 71 -16.68 1.72 10.74
C MET A 71 -17.21 2.51 11.96
N GLU A 72 -17.01 2.02 13.19
CA GLU A 72 -17.35 2.74 14.42
C GLU A 72 -16.57 4.05 14.59
N LEU A 73 -15.39 4.17 13.97
CA LEU A 73 -14.62 5.43 13.92
C LEU A 73 -15.14 6.43 12.87
N GLY A 74 -16.21 6.08 12.16
CA GLY A 74 -16.94 6.96 11.25
C GLY A 74 -16.65 6.77 9.76
N ALA A 75 -15.89 5.72 9.38
CA ALA A 75 -15.74 5.34 7.98
C ALA A 75 -17.03 4.74 7.41
N ASP A 76 -17.31 5.02 6.13
CA ASP A 76 -18.45 4.48 5.39
C ASP A 76 -18.12 3.13 4.71
N GLY A 77 -16.83 2.78 4.65
CA GLY A 77 -16.36 1.51 4.13
C GLY A 77 -14.87 1.28 4.38
N VAL A 78 -14.38 0.13 3.92
CA VAL A 78 -12.96 -0.23 4.02
C VAL A 78 -12.41 -0.70 2.68
N GLN A 79 -11.12 -0.48 2.47
CA GLN A 79 -10.35 -1.05 1.37
C GLN A 79 -9.31 -2.01 1.91
N MET A 80 -9.34 -3.25 1.42
CA MET A 80 -8.42 -4.31 1.83
C MET A 80 -7.65 -4.83 0.62
N GLY A 81 -6.32 -4.83 0.69
CA GLY A 81 -5.46 -5.39 -0.36
C GLY A 81 -4.93 -6.77 0.03
N THR A 82 -4.06 -6.82 1.04
CA THR A 82 -3.37 -8.03 1.52
C THR A 82 -4.29 -9.23 1.72
N ARG A 83 -5.53 -9.01 2.23
CA ARG A 83 -6.52 -10.07 2.47
C ARG A 83 -6.89 -10.86 1.21
N PHE A 84 -6.82 -10.24 0.04
CA PHE A 84 -7.23 -10.83 -1.24
C PHE A 84 -6.07 -11.39 -2.08
N VAL A 85 -4.81 -11.21 -1.66
CA VAL A 85 -3.64 -11.65 -2.45
C VAL A 85 -3.62 -13.18 -2.61
N THR A 86 -4.04 -13.92 -1.60
CA THR A 86 -3.96 -15.40 -1.59
C THR A 86 -5.24 -16.09 -2.07
N THR A 87 -6.19 -15.36 -2.67
CA THR A 87 -7.41 -15.98 -3.22
C THR A 87 -7.15 -16.64 -4.58
N GLU A 88 -8.06 -17.48 -5.04
CA GLU A 88 -7.95 -18.15 -6.35
C GLU A 88 -7.96 -17.15 -7.51
N GLU A 89 -8.77 -16.10 -7.42
CA GLU A 89 -8.95 -15.09 -8.47
C GLU A 89 -7.77 -14.12 -8.62
N CYS A 90 -6.93 -13.96 -7.59
CA CYS A 90 -5.73 -13.15 -7.71
C CYS A 90 -4.77 -13.80 -8.72
N ASP A 91 -4.29 -13.03 -9.67
CA ASP A 91 -3.47 -13.50 -10.79
C ASP A 91 -1.98 -13.68 -10.42
N ALA A 92 -1.61 -13.43 -9.16
CA ALA A 92 -0.28 -13.75 -8.67
C ALA A 92 0.01 -15.25 -8.72
N SER A 93 1.28 -15.59 -8.97
CA SER A 93 1.73 -16.99 -8.97
C SER A 93 1.48 -17.69 -7.64
N THR A 94 1.35 -19.02 -7.68
CA THR A 94 1.22 -19.85 -6.47
C THR A 94 2.42 -19.64 -5.53
N GLU A 95 3.62 -19.47 -6.10
CA GLU A 95 4.86 -19.18 -5.37
C GLU A 95 4.78 -17.84 -4.63
N PHE A 96 4.27 -16.80 -5.29
CA PHE A 96 4.08 -15.50 -4.66
C PHE A 96 3.01 -15.56 -3.55
N LYS A 97 1.87 -16.22 -3.80
CA LYS A 97 0.83 -16.43 -2.77
C LYS A 97 1.37 -17.22 -1.58
N ARG A 98 2.21 -18.23 -1.83
CA ARG A 98 2.86 -19.02 -0.80
C ARG A 98 3.79 -18.18 0.07
N SER A 99 4.50 -17.20 -0.51
CA SER A 99 5.32 -16.26 0.26
C SER A 99 4.49 -15.45 1.28
N TYR A 100 3.24 -15.10 0.97
CA TYR A 100 2.33 -14.45 1.93
C TYR A 100 1.88 -15.41 3.04
N ILE A 101 1.65 -16.68 2.71
CA ILE A 101 1.19 -17.69 3.67
C ILE A 101 2.31 -18.07 4.65
N GLU A 102 3.55 -18.16 4.17
CA GLU A 102 4.72 -18.56 4.95
C GLU A 102 5.40 -17.41 5.69
N ALA A 103 5.12 -16.15 5.31
CA ALA A 103 5.71 -14.98 5.93
C ALA A 103 5.30 -14.80 7.39
N SER A 104 6.27 -14.42 8.21
CA SER A 104 6.10 -13.95 9.58
C SER A 104 6.21 -12.43 9.65
N GLN A 105 5.92 -11.84 10.82
CA GLN A 105 6.12 -10.41 11.03
C GLN A 105 7.58 -9.98 10.85
N GLN A 106 8.55 -10.86 11.12
CA GLN A 106 9.98 -10.55 10.98
C GLN A 106 10.42 -10.45 9.52
N ASP A 107 9.65 -11.06 8.61
CA ASP A 107 9.93 -11.02 7.18
C ASP A 107 9.38 -9.75 6.52
N ILE A 108 8.65 -8.90 7.23
CA ILE A 108 8.08 -7.67 6.67
C ILE A 108 9.06 -6.51 6.84
N GLU A 109 9.45 -5.90 5.73
CA GLU A 109 10.35 -4.74 5.73
C GLU A 109 9.75 -3.54 4.98
N ILE A 110 10.19 -2.35 5.38
CA ILE A 110 9.96 -1.12 4.63
C ILE A 110 11.15 -0.92 3.70
N ILE A 111 10.87 -0.86 2.40
CA ILE A 111 11.84 -0.65 1.34
C ILE A 111 11.67 0.74 0.73
N GLN A 112 12.74 1.24 0.13
CA GLN A 112 12.65 2.41 -0.75
C GLN A 112 12.24 1.94 -2.15
N SER A 113 11.03 2.30 -2.58
CA SER A 113 10.55 1.96 -3.91
C SER A 113 11.27 2.77 -5.01
N PRO A 114 11.26 2.28 -6.26
CA PRO A 114 11.87 2.99 -7.38
C PRO A 114 11.15 4.28 -7.78
N VAL A 115 10.00 4.58 -7.17
CA VAL A 115 9.24 5.81 -7.38
C VAL A 115 9.45 6.83 -6.25
N GLY A 116 10.42 6.59 -5.36
CA GLY A 116 10.78 7.54 -4.31
C GLY A 116 9.91 7.46 -3.04
N MET A 117 8.93 6.57 -3.00
CA MET A 117 8.05 6.36 -1.85
C MET A 117 8.51 5.16 -1.02
N PRO A 118 8.30 5.14 0.30
CA PRO A 118 8.40 3.90 1.06
C PRO A 118 7.43 2.84 0.53
N GLY A 119 7.81 1.58 0.64
CA GLY A 119 6.96 0.45 0.32
C GLY A 119 7.07 -0.65 1.36
N ARG A 120 5.97 -1.33 1.67
CA ARG A 120 5.95 -2.50 2.54
C ARG A 120 5.99 -3.77 1.71
N ALA A 121 7.01 -4.59 1.92
CA ALA A 121 7.24 -5.82 1.18
C ALA A 121 7.65 -6.97 2.09
N ILE A 122 7.45 -8.19 1.59
CA ILE A 122 8.00 -9.41 2.20
C ILE A 122 9.45 -9.52 1.76
N HIS A 123 10.35 -9.65 2.73
CA HIS A 123 11.78 -9.84 2.55
C HIS A 123 12.06 -11.05 1.66
N ASN A 124 12.95 -10.90 0.69
CA ASN A 124 13.36 -11.98 -0.20
C ASN A 124 14.75 -11.71 -0.83
N SER A 125 15.26 -12.70 -1.54
CA SER A 125 16.56 -12.62 -2.22
C SER A 125 16.62 -11.52 -3.29
N PHE A 126 15.49 -11.14 -3.90
CA PHE A 126 15.43 -10.04 -4.85
C PHE A 126 15.72 -8.71 -4.14
N LEU A 127 15.06 -8.43 -3.01
CA LEU A 127 15.26 -7.22 -2.22
C LEU A 127 16.68 -7.13 -1.66
N GLU A 128 17.26 -8.24 -1.23
CA GLU A 128 18.68 -8.28 -0.83
C GLU A 128 19.62 -7.90 -1.97
N ARG A 129 19.38 -8.42 -3.17
CA ARG A 129 20.14 -8.02 -4.36
C ARG A 129 19.92 -6.56 -4.75
N VAL A 130 18.71 -6.02 -4.52
CA VAL A 130 18.43 -4.59 -4.72
C VAL A 130 19.27 -3.74 -3.76
N LYS A 131 19.30 -4.08 -2.47
CA LYS A 131 20.12 -3.39 -1.45
C LYS A 131 21.61 -3.43 -1.79
N GLN A 132 22.08 -4.51 -2.42
CA GLN A 132 23.45 -4.67 -2.92
C GLN A 132 23.72 -3.94 -4.25
N GLY A 133 22.72 -3.29 -4.86
CA GLY A 133 22.86 -2.61 -6.15
C GLY A 133 22.89 -3.53 -7.38
N LEU A 134 22.58 -4.82 -7.23
CA LEU A 134 22.72 -5.85 -8.27
C LEU A 134 21.50 -5.96 -9.22
N LYS A 135 20.55 -5.03 -9.15
CA LYS A 135 19.26 -5.06 -9.86
C LYS A 135 18.91 -3.78 -10.62
N GLN A 136 19.80 -2.80 -10.67
CA GLN A 136 19.55 -1.54 -11.36
C GLN A 136 19.20 -1.75 -12.84
N PRO A 137 18.13 -1.11 -13.34
CA PRO A 137 17.73 -1.23 -14.74
C PRO A 137 18.69 -0.44 -15.63
N LYS A 138 19.03 -1.00 -16.80
CA LYS A 138 19.88 -0.32 -17.80
C LYS A 138 19.09 0.52 -18.81
N SER A 139 17.82 0.17 -19.00
CA SER A 139 16.89 0.84 -19.93
C SER A 139 15.45 0.65 -19.45
N CYS A 140 14.55 1.53 -19.90
CA CYS A 140 13.12 1.40 -19.63
C CYS A 140 12.38 0.96 -20.91
N PRO A 141 11.79 -0.25 -20.94
CA PRO A 141 10.98 -0.68 -22.07
C PRO A 141 9.50 -0.24 -21.96
N PHE A 142 9.06 0.24 -20.79
CA PHE A 142 7.63 0.43 -20.49
C PHE A 142 7.15 1.88 -20.51
N ASN A 143 8.02 2.83 -20.18
CA ASN A 143 7.67 4.24 -19.99
C ASN A 143 6.40 4.44 -19.11
N CYS A 144 6.27 3.63 -18.07
CA CYS A 144 5.06 3.52 -17.25
C CYS A 144 4.69 4.81 -16.51
N ILE A 145 5.67 5.59 -16.05
CA ILE A 145 5.47 6.89 -15.41
C ILE A 145 6.54 7.87 -15.89
N LYS A 146 6.15 9.15 -16.03
CA LYS A 146 7.04 10.22 -16.53
C LYS A 146 8.17 10.56 -15.57
N THR A 147 7.99 10.33 -14.28
CA THR A 147 8.93 10.70 -13.21
C THR A 147 9.95 9.62 -12.89
N CYS A 148 9.86 8.43 -13.51
CA CYS A 148 10.83 7.36 -13.29
C CYS A 148 12.17 7.71 -13.94
N ASP A 149 13.23 7.74 -13.14
CA ASP A 149 14.60 7.89 -13.62
C ASP A 149 15.32 6.54 -13.57
N VAL A 150 15.54 5.92 -14.74
CA VAL A 150 16.23 4.63 -14.89
C VAL A 150 17.65 4.67 -14.31
N THR A 151 18.32 5.82 -14.37
CA THR A 151 19.72 5.95 -13.97
C THR A 151 19.91 5.92 -12.45
N HIS A 152 18.87 6.29 -11.69
CA HIS A 152 18.89 6.32 -10.22
C HIS A 152 17.94 5.31 -9.59
N SER A 153 17.11 4.64 -10.39
CA SER A 153 16.14 3.67 -9.91
C SER A 153 16.84 2.37 -9.44
N PRO A 154 16.54 1.86 -8.23
CA PRO A 154 17.15 0.64 -7.70
C PRO A 154 16.75 -0.63 -8.46
N TYR A 155 15.58 -0.64 -9.09
CA TYR A 155 15.06 -1.71 -9.94
C TYR A 155 13.83 -1.26 -10.76
N CYS A 156 13.48 -1.97 -11.83
CA CYS A 156 12.25 -1.70 -12.57
C CYS A 156 11.03 -2.34 -11.88
N ILE A 157 10.07 -1.52 -11.42
CA ILE A 157 8.86 -2.03 -10.72
C ILE A 157 8.00 -2.93 -11.60
N ILE A 158 7.83 -2.62 -12.88
CA ILE A 158 7.03 -3.45 -13.80
C ILE A 158 7.67 -4.83 -13.98
N MET A 159 9.01 -4.92 -14.05
CA MET A 159 9.68 -6.22 -14.10
C MET A 159 9.56 -7.00 -12.80
N ALA A 160 9.61 -6.32 -11.64
CA ALA A 160 9.39 -6.97 -10.35
C ALA A 160 7.96 -7.54 -10.26
N LEU A 161 6.95 -6.77 -10.67
CA LEU A 161 5.56 -7.22 -10.70
C LEU A 161 5.34 -8.37 -11.70
N TYR A 162 5.95 -8.29 -12.88
CA TYR A 162 5.88 -9.38 -13.86
C TYR A 162 6.55 -10.66 -13.35
N ASN A 163 7.66 -10.55 -12.62
CA ASN A 163 8.31 -11.70 -12.00
C ASN A 163 7.45 -12.29 -10.87
N ALA A 164 6.80 -11.46 -10.05
CA ALA A 164 5.84 -11.93 -9.05
C ALA A 164 4.65 -12.68 -9.68
N PHE A 165 4.13 -12.17 -10.81
CA PHE A 165 3.13 -12.85 -11.63
C PHE A 165 3.63 -14.21 -12.16
N LYS A 166 4.92 -14.32 -12.50
CA LYS A 166 5.55 -15.56 -12.99
C LYS A 166 6.07 -16.50 -11.90
N GLY A 167 6.16 -16.05 -10.65
CA GLY A 167 6.73 -16.83 -9.54
C GLY A 167 8.26 -16.87 -9.48
N ASN A 168 8.93 -15.82 -10.00
CA ASN A 168 10.40 -15.72 -10.09
C ASN A 168 11.02 -14.73 -9.09
#